data_AF-A0A951XY32-F1
#
_entry.id   AF-A0A951XY32-F1
#
_cell.length_a   1.000
_cell.length_b   1.000
_cell.length_c   1.000
_cell.angle_alpha   90.00
_cell.angle_beta   90.00
_cell.angle_gamma   90.00
#
_symmetry.space_group_name_H-M   'P 1'
#
loop_
_entity.id
_entity.type
_entity.pdbx_description
1 polymer ?
#
loop_
_entity_poly.entity_id
_entity_poly.type
_entity_poly.pdbx_seq_one_letter_code
_entity_poly.pdbx_strand_id
1 'polypeptide(L)'
;MRPTPAFRSSVAVGLVLAGMAAWSSAALWHSATAAPLTGDIAHRVNPNTASSAELELLPGIGPRLAQRIVEHREAAAEHPAFRTADDLKLVRGIGPQRVERLRPLLCFGTAGH
;
A
#
# COMPACT_ATOMS: atom_id res chain seq x y z
N MET A 1 29.67 25.87 66.90
CA MET A 1 29.43 26.57 65.62
C MET A 1 30.35 25.99 64.54
N ARG A 2 29.82 25.47 63.44
CA ARG A 2 30.60 25.31 62.19
C ARG A 2 30.49 26.63 61.39
N PRO A 3 31.59 27.18 60.83
CA PRO A 3 31.54 28.31 59.89
C PRO A 3 31.52 27.86 58.41
N THR A 4 30.84 28.65 57.58
CA THR A 4 30.70 28.68 56.10
C THR A 4 31.79 29.61 55.46
N PRO A 5 31.85 30.04 54.14
CA PRO A 5 30.94 29.93 52.97
C PRO A 5 31.51 29.83 51.48
N ALA A 6 30.60 29.49 50.54
CA ALA A 6 30.39 29.81 49.08
C ALA A 6 31.49 29.73 47.98
N PHE A 7 31.28 28.95 46.89
CA PHE A 7 30.88 29.37 45.51
C PHE A 7 31.03 28.22 44.44
N ARG A 8 29.98 28.10 43.60
CA ARG A 8 29.90 27.54 42.21
C ARG A 8 29.89 26.02 41.96
N SER A 9 28.78 25.63 41.32
CA SER A 9 28.37 24.30 40.83
C SER A 9 29.39 23.55 39.99
N SER A 10 29.37 22.23 40.11
CA SER A 10 30.17 21.27 39.35
C SER A 10 29.32 20.04 39.03
N VAL A 11 29.20 19.66 37.74
CA VAL A 11 28.78 18.32 37.24
C VAL A 11 29.25 18.21 35.77
N ALA A 12 29.41 17.04 35.16
CA ALA A 12 30.46 16.01 35.24
C ALA A 12 30.34 15.15 33.94
N VAL A 13 31.39 14.38 33.63
CA VAL A 13 31.81 13.77 32.34
C VAL A 13 30.99 12.54 31.86
N GLY A 14 30.91 12.28 30.53
CA GLY A 14 30.76 10.91 30.01
C GLY A 14 30.36 10.68 28.53
N LEU A 15 31.08 9.74 27.87
CA LEU A 15 30.79 8.96 26.64
C LEU A 15 31.22 9.51 25.25
N VAL A 16 32.07 8.75 24.53
CA VAL A 16 32.83 9.15 23.31
C VAL A 16 32.35 8.44 22.04
N LEU A 17 32.35 9.16 20.92
CA LEU A 17 31.81 8.80 19.60
C LEU A 17 32.91 8.44 18.57
N ALA A 18 32.67 7.41 17.75
CA ALA A 18 32.75 7.41 16.26
C ALA A 18 32.78 5.98 15.65
N GLY A 19 31.92 5.70 14.65
CA GLY A 19 32.02 4.51 13.77
C GLY A 19 30.72 4.18 12.99
N MET A 20 30.79 4.12 11.66
CA MET A 20 29.69 4.01 10.68
C MET A 20 28.80 2.74 10.77
N ALA A 21 27.55 2.87 10.29
CA ALA A 21 26.49 1.89 10.05
C ALA A 21 25.45 1.69 11.18
N ALA A 22 24.18 1.55 10.79
CA ALA A 22 22.99 1.37 11.62
C ALA A 22 22.39 2.65 12.23
N TRP A 23 21.76 3.48 11.36
CA TRP A 23 20.68 4.34 11.81
C TRP A 23 19.48 3.49 12.25
N SER A 24 19.27 3.48 13.56
CA SER A 24 17.96 3.46 14.23
C SER A 24 17.13 2.17 14.18
N SER A 25 17.39 1.26 15.12
CA SER A 25 16.40 0.29 15.60
C SER A 25 15.87 0.73 16.96
N ALA A 26 14.63 1.23 17.03
CA ALA A 26 13.75 1.07 18.18
C ALA A 26 12.33 1.58 17.87
N ALA A 27 11.45 0.62 17.58
CA ALA A 27 10.09 0.56 18.13
C ALA A 27 9.18 1.78 17.92
N LEU A 28 8.91 2.11 16.67
CA LEU A 28 7.51 2.24 16.27
C LEU A 28 7.18 0.95 15.53
N TRP A 29 6.78 -0.04 16.31
CA TRP A 29 5.77 -0.99 15.89
C TRP A 29 4.65 -0.11 15.33
N HIS A 30 4.66 0.11 14.02
CA HIS A 30 3.49 0.64 13.38
C HIS A 30 2.50 -0.49 13.56
N SER A 31 1.66 -0.39 14.59
CA SER A 31 0.46 -1.19 14.68
C SER A 31 -0.18 -1.08 13.32
N ALA A 32 -0.06 -2.15 12.55
CA ALA A 32 -0.97 -2.42 11.47
C ALA A 32 -2.33 -2.48 12.15
N THR A 33 -3.01 -1.34 12.23
CA THR A 33 -4.46 -1.31 12.33
C THR A 33 -4.91 -1.98 11.05
N ALA A 34 -5.03 -3.30 11.11
CA ALA A 34 -5.89 -4.05 10.23
C ALA A 34 -7.30 -3.53 10.54
N ALA A 35 -7.68 -2.46 9.85
CA ALA A 35 -9.07 -2.03 9.81
C ALA A 35 -9.90 -3.26 9.41
N PRO A 36 -11.00 -3.57 10.10
CA PRO A 36 -11.85 -4.66 9.68
C PRO A 36 -12.41 -4.25 8.32
N LEU A 37 -11.95 -4.92 7.27
CA LEU A 37 -12.57 -4.82 5.95
C LEU A 37 -13.88 -5.60 6.02
N THR A 38 -14.88 -5.01 6.68
CA THR A 38 -16.28 -5.36 6.42
C THR A 38 -16.64 -4.75 5.07
N GLY A 39 -15.98 -5.23 4.02
CA GLY A 39 -16.34 -5.01 2.64
C GLY A 39 -17.23 -6.16 2.23
N ASP A 40 -18.53 -5.87 2.17
CA ASP A 40 -19.57 -6.57 1.43
C ASP A 40 -19.11 -7.83 0.67
N ILE A 41 -19.62 -9.00 1.08
CA ILE A 41 -19.43 -10.34 0.51
C ILE A 41 -19.93 -10.49 -0.95
N ALA A 42 -20.01 -9.40 -1.72
CA ALA A 42 -19.88 -9.46 -3.15
C ALA A 42 -18.38 -9.61 -3.46
N HIS A 43 -17.93 -10.82 -3.86
CA HIS A 43 -16.58 -11.09 -4.38
C HIS A 43 -16.31 -10.29 -5.66
N ARG A 44 -16.19 -8.97 -5.54
CA ARG A 44 -15.83 -8.07 -6.62
C ARG A 44 -14.35 -7.79 -6.54
N VAL A 45 -13.68 -7.93 -7.67
CA VAL A 45 -12.24 -7.72 -7.80
C VAL A 45 -12.00 -6.27 -8.18
N ASN A 46 -11.16 -5.57 -7.41
CA ASN A 46 -10.73 -4.23 -7.77
C ASN A 46 -9.43 -4.32 -8.58
N PRO A 47 -9.42 -3.99 -9.88
CA PRO A 47 -8.22 -4.15 -10.71
C PRO A 47 -7.06 -3.21 -10.32
N ASN A 48 -7.34 -2.14 -9.57
CA ASN A 48 -6.29 -1.25 -9.06
C ASN A 48 -5.53 -1.87 -7.89
N THR A 49 -6.19 -2.67 -7.03
CA THR A 49 -5.60 -3.21 -5.80
C THR A 49 -5.42 -4.72 -5.79
N ALA A 50 -6.13 -5.44 -6.66
CA ALA A 50 -6.09 -6.90 -6.74
C ALA A 50 -4.70 -7.40 -7.13
N SER A 51 -4.34 -8.55 -6.60
CA SER A 51 -3.18 -9.32 -7.02
C SER A 51 -3.38 -9.92 -8.42
N SER A 52 -2.29 -10.33 -9.07
CA SER A 52 -2.37 -11.03 -10.36
C SER A 52 -3.23 -12.29 -10.26
N ALA A 53 -3.10 -13.06 -9.19
CA ALA A 53 -3.87 -14.27 -8.95
C ALA A 53 -5.38 -13.98 -8.83
N GLU A 54 -5.78 -12.90 -8.15
CA GLU A 54 -7.19 -12.50 -8.06
C GLU A 54 -7.75 -12.03 -9.40
N LEU A 55 -6.92 -11.37 -10.22
CA LEU A 55 -7.29 -11.00 -11.59
C LEU A 55 -7.49 -12.23 -12.47
N GLU A 56 -6.71 -13.29 -12.28
CA GLU A 56 -6.84 -14.57 -13.01
C GLU A 56 -8.12 -15.33 -12.69
N LEU A 57 -8.74 -15.07 -11.53
CA LEU A 57 -10.05 -15.65 -11.20
C LEU A 57 -11.18 -15.08 -12.08
N LEU A 58 -10.92 -13.98 -12.78
CA LEU A 58 -11.90 -13.34 -13.64
C LEU A 58 -12.05 -14.08 -14.98
N PRO A 59 -13.29 -14.27 -15.47
CA PRO A 59 -13.54 -15.03 -16.69
C PRO A 59 -12.89 -14.38 -17.90
N GLY A 60 -11.92 -15.08 -18.51
CA GLY A 60 -11.22 -14.61 -19.70
C GLY A 60 -10.01 -13.71 -19.43
N ILE A 61 -9.60 -13.56 -18.16
CA ILE A 61 -8.29 -13.04 -17.77
C ILE A 61 -7.39 -14.23 -17.46
N GLY A 62 -6.26 -14.34 -18.16
CA GLY A 62 -5.21 -15.31 -17.86
C GLY A 62 -3.96 -14.62 -17.33
N PRO A 63 -2.90 -15.38 -16.96
CA PRO A 63 -1.70 -14.84 -16.31
C PRO A 63 -1.04 -13.71 -17.12
N ARG A 64 -1.01 -13.84 -18.46
CA ARG A 64 -0.48 -12.78 -19.35
C ARG A 64 -1.32 -11.50 -19.33
N LEU A 65 -2.64 -11.60 -19.19
CA LEU A 65 -3.51 -10.42 -19.13
C LEU A 65 -3.48 -9.79 -17.73
N ALA A 66 -3.47 -10.61 -16.69
CA ALA A 66 -3.33 -10.15 -15.30
C ALA A 66 -2.04 -9.34 -15.13
N GLN A 67 -0.91 -9.85 -15.63
CA GLN A 67 0.36 -9.12 -15.60
C GLN A 67 0.28 -7.77 -16.32
N ARG A 68 -0.36 -7.70 -17.50
CA ARG A 68 -0.54 -6.43 -18.22
C ARG A 68 -1.41 -5.42 -17.49
N ILE A 69 -2.43 -5.89 -16.75
CA ILE A 69 -3.24 -5.02 -15.89
C ILE A 69 -2.37 -4.43 -14.79
N VAL A 70 -1.50 -5.25 -14.18
CA VAL A 70 -0.53 -4.81 -13.16
C VAL A 70 0.46 -3.79 -13.74
N GLU A 71 1.07 -4.08 -14.88
CA GLU A 71 1.97 -3.15 -15.57
C GLU A 71 1.28 -1.82 -15.90
N HIS A 72 0.02 -1.87 -16.35
CA HIS A 72 -0.76 -0.68 -16.68
C HIS A 72 -1.02 0.21 -15.46
N ARG A 73 -1.31 -0.39 -14.29
CA ARG A 73 -1.50 0.40 -13.06
C ARG A 73 -0.22 0.95 -12.48
N GLU A 74 0.90 0.24 -12.62
CA GLU A 74 2.21 0.73 -12.19
C GLU A 74 2.65 1.94 -13.02
N ALA A 75 2.33 1.95 -14.32
CA ALA A 75 2.55 3.10 -15.19
C ALA A 75 1.69 4.31 -14.83
N ALA A 76 0.57 4.11 -14.14
CA ALA A 76 -0.37 5.16 -13.74
C ALA A 76 -0.16 5.60 -12.28
N ALA A 77 1.07 5.66 -11.77
CA ALA A 77 1.37 5.92 -10.35
C ALA A 77 0.75 7.20 -9.76
N GLU A 78 0.39 8.19 -10.58
CA GLU A 78 -0.19 9.47 -10.14
C GLU A 78 -1.73 9.43 -10.00
N HIS A 79 -2.42 8.49 -10.66
CA HIS A 79 -3.89 8.44 -10.72
C HIS A 79 -4.43 7.00 -10.73
N PRO A 80 -5.70 6.76 -10.35
CA PRO A 80 -6.28 5.42 -10.48
C PRO A 80 -6.24 4.97 -11.94
N ALA A 81 -5.54 3.87 -12.22
CA ALA A 81 -5.36 3.33 -13.56
C ALA A 81 -6.70 2.94 -14.22
N PHE A 82 -7.63 2.43 -13.40
CA PHE A 82 -8.96 2.04 -13.83
C PHE A 82 -9.99 2.74 -12.95
N ARG A 83 -10.80 3.62 -13.54
CA ARG A 83 -11.92 4.28 -12.85
C ARG A 83 -13.23 3.57 -13.17
N THR A 84 -13.29 2.92 -14.31
CA THR A 84 -14.44 2.21 -14.83
C THR A 84 -14.03 0.87 -15.44
N ALA A 85 -14.99 -0.02 -15.64
CA ALA A 85 -14.75 -1.27 -16.36
C ALA A 85 -14.32 -1.02 -17.81
N ASP A 86 -14.69 0.12 -18.38
CA ASP A 86 -14.37 0.51 -19.75
C ASP A 86 -12.86 0.78 -19.92
N ASP A 87 -12.21 1.29 -18.88
CA ASP A 87 -10.76 1.57 -18.86
C ASP A 87 -9.92 0.30 -19.00
N LEU A 88 -10.48 -0.88 -18.65
CA LEU A 88 -9.79 -2.14 -18.89
C LEU A 88 -9.53 -2.38 -20.38
N LYS A 89 -10.30 -1.76 -21.30
CA LYS A 89 -10.03 -1.83 -22.75
C LYS A 89 -8.73 -1.15 -23.16
N LEU A 90 -8.17 -0.26 -22.33
CA LEU A 90 -6.86 0.35 -22.56
C LEU A 90 -5.73 -0.68 -22.46
N VAL A 91 -5.97 -1.80 -21.76
CA VAL A 91 -5.02 -2.90 -21.67
C VAL A 91 -5.08 -3.73 -22.95
N ARG A 92 -3.95 -3.84 -23.64
CA ARG A 92 -3.84 -4.65 -24.88
C ARG A 92 -4.31 -6.08 -24.63
N GLY A 93 -5.32 -6.49 -25.38
CA GLY A 93 -5.89 -7.83 -25.29
C GLY A 93 -7.12 -7.93 -24.39
N ILE A 94 -7.66 -6.83 -23.86
CA ILE A 94 -9.00 -6.81 -23.25
C ILE A 94 -9.97 -6.15 -24.25
N GLY A 95 -10.95 -6.92 -24.71
CA GLY A 95 -11.97 -6.46 -25.65
C GLY A 95 -13.30 -6.11 -24.97
N PRO A 96 -14.24 -5.47 -25.69
CA PRO A 96 -15.54 -5.06 -25.15
C PRO A 96 -16.34 -6.24 -24.59
N GLN A 97 -16.32 -7.39 -25.27
CA GLN A 97 -16.98 -8.61 -24.81
C GLN A 97 -16.46 -9.11 -23.46
N ARG A 98 -15.16 -8.95 -23.17
CA ARG A 98 -14.60 -9.29 -21.86
C ARG A 98 -15.08 -8.28 -20.83
N VAL A 99 -14.99 -7.00 -21.12
CA VAL A 99 -15.42 -5.94 -20.20
C VAL A 99 -16.88 -6.11 -19.78
N GLU A 100 -17.79 -6.43 -20.69
CA GLU A 100 -19.20 -6.69 -20.34
C GLU A 100 -19.36 -7.84 -19.33
N ARG A 101 -18.58 -8.91 -19.47
CA ARG A 101 -18.60 -10.04 -18.53
C ARG A 101 -17.97 -9.70 -17.18
N LEU A 102 -16.99 -8.80 -17.19
CA LEU A 102 -16.27 -8.39 -15.99
C LEU A 102 -16.98 -7.28 -15.22
N ARG A 103 -17.73 -6.40 -15.89
CA ARG A 103 -18.52 -5.31 -15.27
C ARG A 103 -19.22 -5.69 -13.95
N PRO A 104 -19.98 -6.79 -13.84
CA PRO A 104 -20.65 -7.15 -12.59
C PRO A 104 -19.71 -7.68 -11.50
N LEU A 105 -18.51 -8.14 -11.87
CA LEU A 105 -17.49 -8.73 -10.99
C LEU A 105 -16.43 -7.71 -10.56
N LEU A 106 -16.48 -6.49 -11.08
CA LEU A 106 -15.49 -5.46 -10.79
C LEU A 106 -16.05 -4.45 -9.79
N CYS A 107 -15.17 -3.96 -8.92
CA CYS A 107 -15.44 -2.81 -8.08
C CYS A 107 -14.36 -1.75 -8.27
N PHE A 108 -14.79 -0.48 -8.27
CA PHE A 108 -13.94 0.70 -8.42
C PHE A 108 -14.21 1.61 -7.22
N GLY A 109 -13.92 1.11 -6.02
CA GLY A 109 -14.12 1.84 -4.77
C GLY A 109 -12.80 2.25 -4.15
N THR A 110 -12.64 3.53 -3.82
CA THR A 110 -11.84 3.94 -2.67
C THR A 110 -12.54 3.42 -1.43
N ALA A 111 -11.81 2.75 -0.53
CA ALA A 111 -12.36 2.31 0.75
C ALA A 111 -13.07 3.49 1.45
N GLY A 112 -14.38 3.37 1.68
CA GLY A 112 -15.19 4.38 2.37
C GLY A 112 -16.52 4.67 1.66
N HIS A 113 -17.55 3.90 1.97
CA HIS A 113 -18.92 4.38 2.14
C HIS A 113 -19.36 3.94 3.53
#